data_AF-A0A834JNF2-F1
#
_entry.id   AF-A0A834JNF2-F1
#
_cell.length_a   1.000
_cell.length_b   1.000
_cell.length_c   1.000
_cell.angle_alpha   90.00
_cell.angle_beta   90.00
_cell.angle_gamma   90.00
#
_symmetry.space_group_name_H-M   'P 1'
#
loop_
_entity.id
_entity.type
_entity.pdbx_description
1 polymer ?
#
loop_
_entity_poly.entity_id
_entity_poly.type
_entity_poly.pdbx_seq_one_letter_code
_entity_poly.pdbx_strand_id
1 'polypeptide(L)' 'MDEACIRERDGPEGICETKACMEASNRILASMKRGVDPCKDFYQFACGGFRDQQPYQPSSSFNMLQAQIDEHIHIEH' A
#
# COMPACT_ATOMS: atom_id res chain seq x y z
N MET A 1 27.23 6.15 -24.17
CA MET A 1 27.06 6.94 -22.93
C MET A 1 25.77 7.69 -23.15
N ASP A 2 24.69 7.10 -22.70
CA ASP A 2 23.39 7.27 -23.35
C ASP A 2 22.62 8.36 -22.62
N GLU A 3 22.80 9.58 -23.09
CA GLU A 3 22.09 10.79 -22.68
C GLU A 3 20.66 10.81 -23.26
N ALA A 4 19.96 9.69 -23.12
CA ALA A 4 18.62 9.50 -23.67
C ALA A 4 17.68 9.05 -22.56
N CYS A 5 17.09 10.04 -21.88
CA CYS A 5 15.71 10.12 -21.38
C CYS A 5 15.60 11.07 -20.17
N ILE A 6 16.10 12.32 -20.25
CA ILE A 6 15.62 13.36 -19.32
C ILE A 6 14.24 13.77 -19.83
N ARG A 7 13.17 13.41 -19.12
CA ARG A 7 11.82 13.91 -19.47
C ARG A 7 11.77 15.38 -19.07
N GLU A 8 11.03 16.21 -19.80
CA GLU A 8 10.93 17.65 -19.52
C GLU A 8 10.47 18.00 -18.10
N ARG A 9 9.88 17.04 -17.37
CA ARG A 9 9.44 17.17 -15.98
C ARG A 9 10.49 16.83 -14.93
N ASP A 10 11.64 16.32 -15.34
CA ASP A 10 12.70 15.87 -14.44
C ASP A 10 13.70 17.03 -14.24
N GLY A 11 14.21 17.19 -13.01
CA GLY A 11 15.14 18.25 -12.64
C GLY A 11 16.56 18.05 -13.19
N PRO A 12 17.53 18.89 -12.80
CA PRO A 12 18.90 18.86 -13.34
C PRO A 12 19.64 17.53 -13.14
N GLU A 13 19.22 16.70 -12.18
CA GLU A 13 19.76 15.35 -11.95
C GLU A 13 18.87 14.22 -12.51
N GLY A 14 17.86 14.56 -13.32
CA GLY A 14 16.83 13.59 -13.73
C GLY A 14 15.84 13.24 -12.61
N ILE A 15 15.86 13.99 -11.50
CA ILE A 15 14.99 13.79 -10.34
C ILE A 15 13.83 14.79 -10.43
N CYS A 16 12.60 14.28 -10.45
CA CYS A 16 11.41 15.14 -10.40
C CYS A 16 11.12 15.61 -8.97
N GLU A 17 11.27 16.91 -8.71
CA GLU A 17 10.99 17.52 -7.40
C GLU A 17 9.62 18.19 -7.32
N THR A 18 8.78 18.06 -8.36
CA THR A 18 7.43 18.62 -8.34
C THR A 18 6.60 18.00 -7.21
N LYS A 19 5.68 18.78 -6.62
CA LYS A 19 4.76 18.31 -5.58
C LYS A 19 4.06 16.99 -5.96
N ALA A 20 3.62 16.86 -7.21
CA ALA A 20 2.99 15.64 -7.72
C ALA A 20 3.92 14.42 -7.66
N CYS A 21 5.20 14.59 -7.97
CA CYS A 21 6.19 13.51 -7.87
C CYS A 21 6.46 13.13 -6.42
N MET A 22 6.57 14.10 -5.52
CA MET A 22 6.75 13.85 -4.08
C MET A 22 5.56 13.10 -3.48
N GLU A 23 4.33 13.51 -3.80
CA GLU A 23 3.11 12.81 -3.35
C GLU A 23 3.02 11.39 -3.89
N ALA A 24 3.33 11.19 -5.18
CA ALA A 24 3.36 9.86 -5.78
C ALA A 24 4.43 8.96 -5.14
N SER A 25 5.64 9.49 -4.94
CA SER A 25 6.74 8.79 -4.28
C SER A 25 6.34 8.33 -2.87
N ASN A 26 5.75 9.22 -2.07
CA ASN A 26 5.27 8.90 -0.73
C ASN A 26 4.23 7.76 -0.73
N ARG A 27 3.28 7.76 -1.69
CA ARG A 27 2.29 6.68 -1.82
C ARG A 27 2.91 5.34 -2.20
N ILE A 28 3.87 5.35 -3.12
CA ILE A 28 4.62 4.15 -3.51
C ILE A 28 5.36 3.60 -2.28
N LEU A 29 6.09 4.45 -1.57
CA LEU A 29 6.86 4.05 -0.40
C LEU A 29 5.99 3.51 0.74
N ALA A 30 4.81 4.08 0.96
CA ALA A 30 3.86 3.59 1.97
C ALA A 30 3.30 2.20 1.63
N SER A 31 3.18 1.87 0.35
CA SER A 31 2.65 0.58 -0.12
C SER A 31 3.69 -0.54 -0.06
N MET A 32 4.98 -0.19 -0.16
CA MET A 32 6.08 -1.15 -0.25
C MET A 32 6.48 -1.78 1.08
N LYS A 33 6.72 -3.09 1.08
CA LYS A 33 7.32 -3.85 2.19
C LYS A 33 8.78 -4.20 1.87
N ARG A 34 9.70 -3.28 2.20
CA ARG A 34 11.13 -3.35 1.84
C ARG A 34 11.91 -4.54 2.40
N GLY A 35 11.36 -5.26 3.37
CA GLY A 35 11.98 -6.48 3.93
C GLY A 35 11.72 -7.76 3.11
N VAL A 36 10.95 -7.67 2.02
CA VAL A 36 10.64 -8.81 1.15
C VAL A 36 11.49 -8.73 -0.12
N ASP A 37 12.04 -9.86 -0.54
CA ASP A 37 12.79 -9.97 -1.78
C ASP A 37 11.83 -9.87 -2.99
N PRO A 38 11.95 -8.83 -3.84
CA PRO A 38 11.06 -8.64 -4.99
C PRO A 38 11.17 -9.77 -6.03
N CYS A 39 12.29 -10.48 -6.08
CA CYS A 39 12.47 -11.62 -6.99
C CYS A 39 11.73 -12.87 -6.52
N LYS A 40 11.37 -12.94 -5.23
CA LYS A 40 10.64 -14.07 -4.63
C LYS A 40 9.15 -13.80 -4.51
N ASP A 41 8.77 -12.60 -4.10
CA ASP A 41 7.37 -12.18 -3.98
C ASP A 41 7.21 -10.68 -4.25
N PHE A 42 7.10 -10.34 -5.54
CA PHE A 42 6.93 -8.95 -5.97
C PHE A 42 5.62 -8.33 -5.44
N TYR A 43 4.56 -9.12 -5.29
CA TYR A 43 3.28 -8.62 -4.80
C TYR A 43 3.39 -8.17 -3.35
N GLN A 44 3.96 -9.02 -2.50
CA GLN A 44 4.17 -8.68 -1.10
C GLN A 44 5.19 -7.54 -0.94
N PHE A 45 6.22 -7.47 -1.79
CA PHE A 45 7.14 -6.35 -1.80
C PHE A 45 6.46 -5.03 -2.20
N ALA A 46 5.64 -5.01 -3.24
CA ALA A 46 5.04 -3.78 -3.77
C ALA A 46 3.81 -3.30 -2.98
N CYS A 47 2.98 -4.23 -2.49
CA CYS A 47 1.68 -3.94 -1.89
C CYS A 47 1.58 -4.32 -0.41
N GLY A 48 2.57 -5.01 0.14
CA GLY A 48 2.51 -5.56 1.49
C GLY A 48 2.36 -4.52 2.59
N GLY A 49 2.95 -3.33 2.42
CA GLY A 49 2.84 -2.23 3.38
C GLY A 49 1.44 -1.62 3.40
N PHE A 50 0.76 -1.56 2.24
CA PHE A 50 -0.62 -1.09 2.15
C PHE A 50 -1.58 -2.04 2.86
N ARG A 51 -1.40 -3.36 2.69
CA ARG A 51 -2.22 -4.38 3.38
C ARG A 51 -2.06 -4.32 4.90
N ASP A 52 -0.86 -4.01 5.38
CA ASP A 52 -0.59 -3.86 6.82
C ASP A 52 -1.27 -2.58 7.39
N GLN A 53 -1.54 -1.56 6.56
CA GLN A 53 -2.22 -0.31 6.94
C GLN A 53 -3.75 -0.34 6.78
N GLN A 54 -4.26 -1.18 5.89
CA GLN A 54 -5.70 -1.39 5.69
C GLN A 54 -6.08 -2.73 6.33
N PRO A 55 -6.48 -2.75 7.62
CA PRO A 55 -7.06 -3.96 8.19
C PRO A 55 -8.21 -4.39 7.29
N TYR A 56 -8.25 -5.66 6.94
CA TYR A 56 -9.34 -6.24 6.17
C TYR A 56 -10.66 -5.77 6.77
N GLN A 57 -11.37 -4.92 6.04
CA GLN A 57 -12.71 -4.51 6.41
C GLN A 57 -13.60 -5.60 5.82
N PRO A 58 -14.20 -6.48 6.63
CA PRO A 58 -15.13 -7.42 6.09
C PRO A 58 -16.31 -6.65 5.49
N SER A 59 -16.31 -6.48 4.18
CA SER A 59 -17.35 -5.74 3.45
C SER A 59 -18.64 -6.56 3.30
N SER A 60 -18.77 -7.68 4.00
CA SER A 60 -20.00 -8.46 3.99
C SER A 60 -20.87 -8.03 5.16
N SER A 61 -22.12 -7.67 4.85
CA SER A 61 -23.19 -7.45 5.82
C SER A 61 -23.28 -8.59 6.85
N PHE A 62 -22.84 -9.79 6.44
CA PHE A 62 -22.76 -10.98 7.29
C PHE A 62 -21.76 -10.86 8.44
N ASN A 63 -20.58 -10.24 8.24
CA ASN A 63 -19.57 -10.13 9.30
C ASN A 63 -19.94 -9.07 10.36
N MET A 64 -20.66 -8.01 9.96
CA MET A 64 -21.26 -7.09 10.93
C MET A 64 -22.34 -7.79 11.76
N LEU A 65 -23.15 -8.64 11.12
CA LEU A 65 -24.17 -9.45 11.81
C LEU A 65 -23.52 -10.49 12.73
N GLN A 66 -22.43 -11.13 12.30
CA GLN A 66 -21.68 -12.09 13.10
C GLN A 66 -21.12 -11.43 14.37
N ALA A 67 -20.56 -10.22 14.28
CA ALA A 67 -20.08 -9.49 15.45
C ALA A 67 -21.20 -9.17 16.46
N GLN A 68 -22.42 -8.86 15.99
CA GLN A 68 -23.58 -8.64 16.84
C GLN A 68 -24.10 -9.92 17.50
N ILE A 69 -24.06 -11.05 16.77
CA ILE A 69 -24.43 -12.38 17.30
C ILE A 69 -23.41 -12.84 18.35
N ASP A 70 -22.12 -12.67 18.07
CA ASP A 70 -21.04 -13.06 18.99
C ASP A 70 -21.10 -12.24 20.30
N GLU A 71 -21.44 -10.95 20.23
CA GLU A 71 -21.70 -10.12 21.41
C GLU A 71 -22.88 -10.66 22.25
N HIS A 72 -23.96 -11.10 21.61
CA HIS A 72 -25.10 -11.70 22.31
C HIS A 72 -24.80 -13.09 22.88
N ILE A 73 -24.01 -13.91 22.20
CA ILE A 73 -23.63 -15.26 22.68
C ILE A 73 -22.70 -15.16 23.90
N HIS A 74 -21.80 -14.18 23.95
CA HIS A 74 -20.92 -13.98 25.11
C HIS A 74 -21.64 -13.54 26.39
N ILE A 75 -22.90 -13.11 26.32
CA ILE A 75 -23.72 -12.75 27.48
C ILE A 75 -24.44 -13.98 28.07
N GLU A 76 -24.59 -15.06 27.29
CA GLU A 76 -25.31 -16.29 27.67
C GLU A 76 -24.41 -17.38 28.28
N HIS A 77 -23.13 -17.10 28.58
CA HIS A 77 -22.25 -17.98 29.35
C HIS A 77 -21.58 -17.28 30.55
#